data_AF-A0A3G9INC0-F1
#
_entry.id   AF-A0A3G9INC0-F1
#
_cell.length_a   1.000
_cell.length_b   1.000
_cell.length_c   1.000
_cell.angle_alpha   90.00
_cell.angle_beta   90.00
_cell.angle_gamma   90.00
#
_symmetry.space_group_name_H-M   'P 1'
#
loop_
_entity.id
_entity.type
_entity.pdbx_description
1 polymer ?
#
loop_
_entity_poly.entity_id
_entity_poly.type
_entity_poly.pdbx_seq_one_letter_code
_entity_poly.pdbx_strand_id
1 'polypeptide(L)'
;MINPYDFYITPDEYTRAAKNGVSAVRVAQRVRALGWSKEKAITTPSRVKKDRSHWRKVAEANGIGGPTFYDRLRRGWTEERAAKEPLCSPERQVEFAAQARKTVQVYSDEIINLRKANGINRQTFHYRTRVMKWSPERAASEPVMSRQQVGRLGAQRLRSQRVE
;
A
#
# COMPACT_ATOMS: atom_id res chain seq x y z
N MET A 1 8.05 -36.82 -9.39
CA MET A 1 9.47 -36.72 -9.78
C MET A 1 9.51 -35.95 -11.09
N ILE A 2 10.27 -34.85 -11.18
CA ILE A 2 10.34 -34.05 -12.41
C ILE A 2 11.27 -34.77 -13.38
N ASN A 3 10.77 -35.09 -14.58
CA ASN A 3 11.59 -35.75 -15.58
C ASN A 3 12.41 -34.69 -16.33
N PRO A 4 13.75 -34.80 -16.41
CA PRO A 4 14.57 -33.84 -17.16
C PRO A 4 14.15 -33.67 -18.63
N TYR A 5 13.51 -34.68 -19.23
CA TYR A 5 12.97 -34.60 -20.59
C TYR A 5 11.74 -33.67 -20.72
N ASP A 6 11.09 -33.30 -19.62
CA ASP A 6 9.95 -32.36 -19.63
C ASP A 6 10.39 -30.93 -20.00
N PHE A 7 11.69 -30.62 -19.88
CA PHE A 7 12.28 -29.33 -20.25
C PHE A 7 12.82 -29.27 -21.68
N TYR A 8 12.89 -30.42 -22.36
CA TYR A 8 13.28 -30.48 -23.76
C TYR A 8 12.06 -30.17 -24.63
N ILE A 9 12.16 -29.11 -25.42
CA ILE A 9 11.11 -28.64 -26.32
C ILE A 9 11.54 -28.99 -27.74
N THR A 10 10.73 -29.79 -28.43
CA THR A 10 11.06 -30.27 -29.77
C THR A 10 10.79 -29.20 -30.84
N PRO A 11 11.42 -29.29 -32.03
CA PRO A 11 11.09 -28.43 -33.17
C PRO A 11 9.58 -28.43 -33.49
N ASP A 12 8.93 -29.59 -33.45
CA ASP A 12 7.50 -29.74 -33.71
C ASP A 12 6.64 -29.00 -32.67
N GLU A 13 7.04 -28.99 -31.40
CA GLU A 13 6.36 -28.23 -30.36
C GLU A 13 6.46 -26.72 -30.60
N TYR A 14 7.59 -26.23 -31.13
CA TYR A 14 7.71 -24.83 -31.55
C TYR A 14 6.86 -24.50 -32.77
N THR A 15 6.76 -25.39 -33.76
CA THR A 15 5.88 -25.15 -34.92
C THR A 15 4.42 -25.14 -34.49
N ARG A 16 4.02 -26.03 -33.55
CA ARG A 16 2.68 -26.04 -32.94
C ARG A 16 2.39 -24.75 -32.16
N ALA A 17 3.36 -24.24 -31.41
CA ALA A 17 3.24 -22.97 -30.70
C ALA A 17 3.10 -21.77 -31.63
N ALA A 18 3.85 -21.74 -32.74
CA ALA A 18 3.75 -20.68 -33.74
C ALA A 18 2.34 -20.61 -34.36
N LYS A 19 1.70 -21.76 -34.62
CA LYS A 19 0.30 -21.83 -35.07
C LYS A 19 -0.68 -21.22 -34.05
N ASN A 20 -0.35 -21.28 -32.76
CA ASN A 20 -1.13 -20.67 -31.68
C ASN A 20 -0.74 -19.21 -31.37
N GLY A 21 0.14 -18.59 -32.17
CA GLY A 21 0.61 -17.21 -31.96
C GLY A 21 1.57 -17.07 -30.77
N VAL A 22 2.23 -18.15 -30.35
CA VAL A 22 3.23 -18.14 -29.29
C VAL A 22 4.62 -18.29 -29.90
N SER A 23 5.50 -17.31 -29.67
CA SER A 23 6.87 -17.36 -30.18
C SER A 23 7.71 -18.42 -29.46
N ALA A 24 8.72 -18.97 -30.15
CA ALA A 24 9.62 -19.97 -29.58
C ALA A 24 10.29 -19.49 -28.28
N VAL A 25 10.74 -18.23 -28.23
CA VAL A 25 11.30 -17.59 -27.04
C VAL A 25 10.30 -17.64 -25.87
N ARG A 26 9.02 -17.40 -26.15
CA ARG A 26 7.98 -17.41 -25.13
C ARG A 26 7.70 -18.81 -24.60
N VAL A 27 7.68 -19.83 -25.46
CA VAL A 27 7.52 -21.23 -25.05
C VAL A 27 8.69 -21.65 -24.16
N ALA A 28 9.92 -21.37 -24.57
CA ALA A 28 11.12 -21.69 -23.81
C ALA A 28 11.12 -21.01 -22.44
N GLN A 29 10.77 -19.73 -22.37
CA GLN A 29 10.63 -19.00 -21.10
C GLN A 29 9.56 -19.65 -20.19
N ARG A 30 8.39 -19.99 -20.74
CA ARG A 30 7.29 -20.59 -19.97
C ARG A 30 7.67 -21.94 -19.37
N VAL A 31 8.31 -22.81 -20.14
CA VAL A 31 8.70 -24.15 -19.67
C VAL A 31 9.90 -24.07 -18.73
N ARG A 32 10.98 -23.38 -19.12
CA ARG A 32 12.27 -23.43 -18.39
C ARG A 32 12.35 -22.47 -17.21
N ALA A 33 11.79 -21.27 -17.33
CA ALA A 33 11.87 -20.25 -16.27
C ALA A 33 10.62 -20.18 -15.39
N LEU A 34 9.44 -20.39 -15.99
CA LEU A 34 8.16 -20.32 -15.26
C LEU A 34 7.62 -21.70 -14.83
N GLY A 35 8.27 -22.80 -15.22
CA GLY A 35 7.89 -24.16 -14.83
C GLY A 35 6.53 -24.62 -15.36
N TRP A 36 6.06 -24.06 -16.48
CA TRP A 36 4.80 -24.49 -17.10
C TRP A 36 4.97 -25.84 -17.79
N SER A 37 3.90 -26.64 -17.79
CA SER A 37 3.84 -27.82 -18.65
C SER A 37 3.91 -27.40 -20.13
N LYS A 38 4.49 -28.26 -20.97
CA LYS A 38 4.66 -28.00 -22.41
C LYS A 38 3.33 -27.67 -23.09
N GLU A 39 2.29 -28.44 -22.80
CA GLU A 39 0.95 -28.19 -23.35
C GLU A 39 0.42 -26.80 -22.96
N LYS A 40 0.49 -26.42 -21.68
CA LYS A 40 0.06 -25.10 -21.22
C LYS A 40 0.88 -23.98 -21.86
N ALA A 41 2.19 -24.19 -22.03
CA ALA A 41 3.09 -23.23 -22.64
C ALA A 41 2.77 -22.95 -24.13
N ILE A 42 2.31 -23.98 -24.84
CA ILE A 42 2.00 -23.94 -26.27
C ILE A 42 0.58 -23.41 -26.54
N THR A 43 -0.40 -23.78 -25.73
CA THR A 43 -1.82 -23.44 -25.98
C THR A 43 -2.22 -22.06 -25.45
N THR A 44 -1.54 -21.55 -24.41
CA THR A 44 -1.89 -20.24 -23.84
C THR A 44 -1.43 -19.11 -24.76
N PRO A 45 -2.31 -18.27 -25.33
CA PRO A 45 -1.88 -17.16 -26.17
C PRO A 45 -1.05 -16.13 -25.40
N SER A 46 -0.25 -15.33 -26.11
CA SER A 46 0.45 -14.21 -25.48
C SER A 46 -0.54 -13.10 -25.13
N ARG A 47 -0.38 -12.49 -23.95
CA ARG A 47 -1.17 -11.32 -23.57
C ARG A 47 -0.86 -10.17 -24.54
N VAL A 48 -1.85 -9.76 -25.31
CA VAL A 48 -1.77 -8.58 -26.17
C VAL A 48 -1.82 -7.34 -25.27
N LYS A 49 -0.79 -6.49 -25.35
CA LYS A 49 -0.85 -5.17 -24.74
C LYS A 49 -1.62 -4.27 -25.68
N LYS A 50 -2.72 -3.68 -25.20
CA LYS A 50 -3.42 -2.61 -25.94
C LYS A 50 -2.44 -1.45 -26.13
N ASP A 51 -2.28 -1.02 -27.38
CA ASP A 51 -1.50 0.18 -27.67
C ASP A 51 -2.24 1.40 -27.13
N ARG A 52 -1.52 2.18 -26.32
CA ARG A 52 -2.02 3.40 -25.67
C ARG A 52 -1.10 4.57 -25.93
N SER A 53 -0.26 4.47 -26.96
CA SER A 53 0.76 5.48 -27.27
C SER A 53 0.13 6.83 -27.61
N HIS A 54 -1.02 6.85 -28.30
CA HIS A 54 -1.79 8.07 -28.54
C HIS A 54 -2.22 8.75 -27.24
N TRP A 55 -2.96 8.04 -26.38
CA TRP A 55 -3.46 8.59 -25.12
C TRP A 55 -2.36 8.96 -24.13
N ARG A 56 -1.22 8.26 -24.17
CA ARG A 56 -0.04 8.64 -23.40
C ARG A 56 0.47 10.04 -23.79
N LYS A 57 0.55 10.33 -25.08
CA LYS A 57 0.96 11.67 -25.58
C LYS A 57 -0.05 12.74 -25.17
N VAL A 58 -1.35 12.44 -25.24
CA VAL A 58 -2.41 13.35 -24.79
C VAL A 58 -2.29 13.63 -23.29
N ALA A 59 -2.04 12.60 -22.48
CA ALA A 59 -1.86 12.74 -21.03
C ALA A 59 -0.66 13.64 -20.70
N GLU A 60 0.47 13.43 -21.38
CA GLU A 60 1.68 14.22 -21.20
C GLU A 60 1.48 15.69 -21.58
N ALA A 61 0.77 15.95 -22.68
CA ALA A 61 0.39 17.31 -23.09
C ALA A 61 -0.52 18.01 -22.05
N ASN A 62 -1.32 17.24 -21.30
CA ASN A 62 -2.16 17.73 -20.20
C ASN A 62 -1.45 17.73 -18.83
N GLY A 63 -0.12 17.52 -18.80
CA GLY A 63 0.67 17.52 -17.56
C GLY A 63 0.47 16.27 -16.68
N ILE A 64 -0.11 15.20 -17.22
CA ILE A 64 -0.34 13.94 -16.51
C ILE A 64 0.79 12.98 -16.86
N GLY A 65 1.63 12.71 -15.86
CA GLY A 65 2.72 11.74 -16.01
C GLY A 65 2.24 10.32 -16.34
N GLY A 66 3.06 9.58 -17.08
CA GLY A 66 2.79 8.19 -17.46
C GLY A 66 2.35 7.28 -16.31
N PRO A 67 3.02 7.29 -15.13
CA PRO A 67 2.59 6.51 -13.97
C PRO A 67 1.15 6.84 -13.53
N THR A 68 0.78 8.12 -13.47
CA THR A 68 -0.56 8.54 -13.09
C THR A 68 -1.61 8.11 -14.11
N PHE A 69 -1.31 8.26 -15.40
CA PHE A 69 -2.18 7.78 -16.47
C PHE A 69 -2.48 6.28 -16.32
N TYR A 70 -1.45 5.45 -16.11
CA TYR A 70 -1.63 4.00 -15.91
C TYR A 70 -2.33 3.65 -14.60
N ASP A 71 -2.09 4.40 -13.52
CA ASP A 71 -2.81 4.19 -12.26
C ASP A 71 -4.31 4.48 -12.42
N ARG A 72 -4.68 5.54 -13.14
CA ARG A 72 -6.08 5.86 -13.48
C ARG A 72 -6.74 4.72 -14.26
N LEU A 73 -6.05 4.16 -15.26
CA LEU A 73 -6.55 2.98 -16.01
C LEU A 73 -6.73 1.76 -15.10
N ARG A 74 -5.80 1.51 -14.17
CA ARG A 74 -5.91 0.42 -13.21
C ARG A 74 -7.10 0.59 -12.26
N ARG A 75 -7.48 1.83 -11.95
CA ARG A 75 -8.70 2.20 -11.21
C ARG A 75 -9.97 2.16 -12.07
N GLY A 76 -9.89 1.69 -13.31
CA GLY A 76 -11.04 1.52 -14.22
C GLY A 76 -11.44 2.77 -15.01
N TRP A 77 -10.58 3.80 -15.07
CA TRP A 77 -10.89 4.98 -15.88
C TRP A 77 -10.79 4.66 -17.38
N THR A 78 -11.59 5.36 -18.18
CA THR A 78 -11.44 5.35 -19.64
C THR A 78 -10.13 6.04 -20.03
N GLU A 79 -9.56 5.69 -21.19
CA GLU A 79 -8.30 6.27 -21.66
C GLU A 79 -8.40 7.78 -21.88
N GLU A 80 -9.55 8.22 -22.39
CA GLU A 80 -9.85 9.64 -22.57
C GLU A 80 -9.87 10.39 -21.24
N ARG A 81 -10.66 9.91 -20.27
CA ARG A 81 -10.74 10.52 -18.94
C ARG A 81 -9.38 10.50 -18.25
N ALA A 82 -8.65 9.39 -18.35
CA ALA A 82 -7.34 9.24 -17.74
C ALA A 82 -6.32 10.24 -18.28
N ALA A 83 -6.43 10.62 -19.56
CA ALA A 83 -5.52 11.54 -20.23
C ALA A 83 -5.96 13.02 -20.16
N LYS A 84 -7.24 13.33 -19.95
CA LYS A 84 -7.75 14.71 -19.96
C LYS A 84 -8.06 15.28 -18.59
N GLU A 85 -8.42 14.45 -17.62
CA GLU A 85 -8.79 14.94 -16.29
C GLU A 85 -7.57 15.56 -15.58
N PRO A 86 -7.63 16.81 -15.11
CA PRO A 86 -6.50 17.44 -14.45
C PRO A 86 -6.11 16.70 -13.16
N LEU A 87 -4.88 16.93 -12.69
CA LEU A 87 -4.47 16.50 -11.36
C LEU A 87 -5.24 17.31 -10.30
N CYS A 88 -5.50 16.69 -9.16
CA CYS A 88 -6.09 17.38 -8.02
C CYS A 88 -5.12 18.47 -7.54
N SER A 89 -5.61 19.71 -7.37
CA SER A 89 -4.77 20.82 -6.90
C SER A 89 -4.22 20.54 -5.50
N PRO A 90 -3.04 21.07 -5.13
CA PRO A 90 -2.48 20.89 -3.79
C PRO A 90 -3.46 21.28 -2.67
N GLU A 91 -4.23 22.36 -2.87
CA GLU A 91 -5.21 22.86 -1.91
C GLU A 91 -6.33 21.84 -1.70
N ARG A 92 -6.88 21.29 -2.80
CA ARG A 92 -7.89 20.24 -2.71
C ARG A 92 -7.35 18.96 -2.11
N GLN A 93 -6.09 18.61 -2.35
CA GLN A 93 -5.47 17.45 -1.70
C GLN A 93 -5.44 17.62 -0.17
N VAL A 94 -5.08 18.81 0.32
CA VAL A 94 -5.11 19.13 1.75
C VAL A 94 -6.53 19.06 2.32
N GLU A 95 -7.52 19.60 1.60
CA GLU A 95 -8.92 19.54 1.98
C GLU A 95 -9.43 18.09 2.08
N PHE A 96 -9.20 17.27 1.05
CA PHE A 96 -9.58 15.85 1.07
C PHE A 96 -8.91 15.09 2.21
N ALA A 97 -7.62 15.37 2.48
CA ALA A 97 -6.91 14.76 3.60
C ALA A 97 -7.49 15.17 4.96
N ALA A 98 -7.86 16.44 5.13
CA ALA A 98 -8.51 16.94 6.34
C ALA A 98 -9.90 16.30 6.53
N GLN A 99 -10.70 16.21 5.47
CA GLN A 99 -12.01 15.59 5.49
C GLN A 99 -11.92 14.09 5.82
N ALA A 100 -11.04 13.35 5.15
CA ALA A 100 -10.81 11.93 5.42
C ALA A 100 -10.32 11.68 6.86
N ARG A 101 -9.52 12.61 7.40
CA ARG A 101 -9.11 12.54 8.80
C ARG A 101 -10.28 12.69 9.76
N LYS A 102 -11.20 13.63 9.49
CA LYS A 102 -12.41 13.85 10.31
C LYS A 102 -13.34 12.64 10.28
N THR A 103 -13.55 12.01 9.12
CA THR A 103 -14.45 10.86 9.00
C THR A 103 -13.96 9.63 9.77
N VAL A 104 -12.65 9.43 9.89
CA VAL A 104 -12.05 8.30 10.64
C VAL A 104 -11.73 8.68 12.10
N GLN A 105 -11.96 9.93 12.50
CA GLN A 105 -11.63 10.42 13.83
C GLN A 105 -12.55 9.77 14.88
N VAL A 106 -11.93 9.07 15.85
CA VAL A 106 -12.67 8.32 16.89
C VAL A 106 -13.07 9.19 18.09
N TYR A 107 -12.29 10.24 18.38
CA TYR A 107 -12.47 11.09 19.56
C TYR A 107 -12.99 12.47 19.15
N SER A 108 -13.76 13.11 20.03
CA SER A 108 -14.25 14.48 19.80
C SER A 108 -13.08 15.47 19.64
N ASP A 109 -13.34 16.57 18.94
CA ASP A 109 -12.35 17.63 18.74
C ASP A 109 -11.90 18.22 20.09
N GLU A 110 -12.80 18.29 21.07
CA GLU A 110 -12.53 18.74 22.44
C GLU A 110 -11.41 17.91 23.10
N ILE A 111 -11.53 16.57 23.10
CA ILE A 111 -10.54 15.67 23.69
C ILE A 111 -9.20 15.78 22.95
N ILE A 112 -9.24 15.90 21.62
CA ILE A 112 -8.01 16.04 20.82
C ILE A 112 -7.31 17.36 21.13
N ASN A 113 -8.06 18.44 21.31
CA ASN A 113 -7.53 19.75 21.65
C ASN A 113 -7.00 19.78 23.09
N LEU A 114 -7.71 19.18 24.05
CA LEU A 114 -7.24 19.00 25.42
C LEU A 114 -5.90 18.24 25.45
N ARG A 115 -5.79 17.13 24.71
CA ARG A 115 -4.54 16.37 24.59
C ARG A 115 -3.39 17.23 24.03
N LYS A 116 -3.66 18.03 22.99
CA LYS A 116 -2.65 18.93 22.40
C LYS A 116 -2.22 20.01 23.40
N ALA A 117 -3.16 20.62 24.10
CA ALA A 117 -2.90 21.66 25.11
C ALA A 117 -2.01 21.12 26.24
N ASN A 118 -2.23 19.88 26.67
CA ASN A 118 -1.39 19.20 27.67
C ASN A 118 -0.08 18.60 27.10
N GLY A 119 0.23 18.82 25.81
CA GLY A 119 1.47 18.34 25.19
C GLY A 119 1.61 16.82 25.09
N ILE A 120 0.54 16.05 25.27
CA ILE A 120 0.59 14.59 25.28
C ILE A 120 0.65 14.07 23.85
N ASN A 121 1.64 13.24 23.52
CA ASN A 121 1.76 12.64 22.18
C ASN A 121 0.52 11.78 21.85
N ARG A 122 0.07 11.81 20.58
CA ARG A 122 -1.03 10.98 20.06
C ARG A 122 -0.85 9.50 20.40
N GLN A 123 0.36 8.94 20.27
CA GLN A 123 0.64 7.54 20.59
C GLN A 123 0.44 7.24 22.08
N THR A 124 0.95 8.10 22.96
CA THR A 124 0.77 7.98 24.42
C THR A 124 -0.70 8.02 24.80
N PHE A 125 -1.46 8.95 24.21
CA PHE A 125 -2.89 9.04 24.40
C PHE A 125 -3.62 7.75 23.98
N HIS A 126 -3.34 7.22 22.77
CA HIS A 126 -3.92 5.95 22.31
C HIS A 126 -3.53 4.77 23.19
N TYR A 127 -2.30 4.73 23.69
CA TYR A 127 -1.87 3.68 24.61
C TYR A 127 -2.67 3.73 25.92
N ARG A 128 -2.84 4.93 26.49
CA ARG A 128 -3.66 5.14 27.69
C ARG A 128 -5.10 4.69 27.49
N THR A 129 -5.74 5.05 26.39
CA THR A 129 -7.14 4.69 26.14
C THR A 129 -7.32 3.22 25.74
N ARG A 130 -6.48 2.70 24.84
CA ARG A 130 -6.66 1.36 24.26
C ARG A 130 -6.07 0.24 25.10
N VAL A 131 -4.90 0.47 25.71
CA VAL A 131 -4.17 -0.54 26.48
C VAL A 131 -4.46 -0.37 27.97
N MET A 132 -4.25 0.83 28.52
CA MET A 132 -4.48 1.08 29.95
C MET A 132 -5.95 1.30 30.31
N LYS A 133 -6.84 1.37 29.31
CA LYS A 133 -8.30 1.55 29.48
C LYS A 133 -8.68 2.80 30.28
N TRP A 134 -7.86 3.85 30.21
CA TRP A 134 -8.20 5.15 30.82
C TRP A 134 -9.35 5.81 30.05
N SER A 135 -10.15 6.62 30.75
CA SER A 135 -11.10 7.48 30.09
C SER A 135 -10.38 8.46 29.15
N PRO A 136 -10.99 8.88 28.03
CA PRO A 136 -10.38 9.82 27.10
C PRO A 136 -9.97 11.14 27.76
N GLU A 137 -10.77 11.65 28.71
CA GLU A 137 -10.51 12.91 29.42
C GLU A 137 -9.22 12.78 30.24
N ARG A 138 -9.13 11.73 31.07
CA ARG A 138 -7.95 11.44 31.89
C ARG A 138 -6.73 11.18 31.03
N ALA A 139 -6.88 10.44 29.94
CA ALA A 139 -5.78 10.15 29.02
C ALA A 139 -5.21 11.42 28.38
N ALA A 140 -6.05 12.44 28.17
CA ALA A 140 -5.72 13.73 27.55
C ALA A 140 -5.26 14.81 28.53
N SER A 141 -5.47 14.66 29.84
CA SER A 141 -5.08 15.65 30.86
C SER A 141 -3.85 15.24 31.67
N GLU A 142 -3.68 13.95 31.96
CA GLU A 142 -2.65 13.51 32.89
C GLU A 142 -1.23 13.71 32.30
N PRO A 143 -0.30 14.37 32.98
CA PRO A 143 1.03 14.61 32.45
C PRO A 143 1.79 13.30 32.22
N VAL A 144 2.72 13.31 31.27
CA VAL A 144 3.66 12.19 31.07
C VAL A 144 4.81 12.39 32.06
N MET A 145 5.01 11.41 32.96
CA MET A 145 6.13 11.47 33.90
C MET A 145 7.47 11.46 33.16
N SER A 146 8.38 12.32 33.61
CA SER A 146 9.77 12.30 33.15
C SER A 146 10.50 11.05 33.62
N ARG A 147 11.58 10.67 32.94
CA ARG A 147 12.40 9.50 33.33
C ARG A 147 12.91 9.61 34.77
N GLN A 148 13.23 10.81 35.24
CA GLN A 148 13.67 11.05 36.61
C GLN A 148 12.54 10.82 37.62
N GLN A 149 11.33 11.29 37.33
CA GLN A 149 10.16 11.06 38.19
C GLN A 149 9.83 9.57 38.28
N VAL A 150 9.87 8.85 37.15
CA VAL A 150 9.68 7.39 37.12
C VAL A 150 10.74 6.68 37.98
N GLY A 151 12.01 7.10 37.87
CA GLY A 151 13.11 6.55 38.68
C GLY A 151 12.92 6.77 40.18
N ARG A 152 12.53 7.99 40.59
CA ARG A 152 12.24 8.31 42.00
C ARG A 152 11.08 7.46 42.54
N LEU A 153 10.01 7.31 41.77
CA LEU A 153 8.84 6.51 42.15
C LEU A 153 9.21 5.03 42.36
N GLY A 154 10.01 4.47 41.44
CA GLY A 154 10.52 3.11 41.56
C GLY A 154 11.39 2.92 42.81
N ALA A 155 12.29 3.85 43.09
CA ALA A 155 13.14 3.81 44.28
C ALA A 155 12.37 3.96 45.59
N GLN A 156 11.28 4.73 45.61
CA GLN A 156 10.38 4.84 46.77
C GLN A 156 9.64 3.52 47.00
N ARG A 157 9.08 2.91 45.94
CA ARG A 157 8.36 1.63 46.02
C ARG A 157 9.24 0.48 46.53
N LEU A 158 10.50 0.42 46.10
CA LEU A 158 11.46 -0.58 46.58
C LEU A 158 11.81 -0.40 48.07
N ARG A 159 11.83 0.85 48.56
CA ARG A 159 12.09 1.13 49.97
C ARG A 159 10.91 0.77 50.86
N SER A 160 9.68 1.09 50.44
CA SER A 160 8.49 0.74 51.21
C SER A 160 8.31 -0.78 51.34
N GLN A 161 8.63 -1.54 50.29
CA GLN A 161 8.57 -3.00 50.29
C GLN A 161 9.64 -3.69 51.14
N ARG A 162 10.66 -2.97 51.63
CA ARG A 162 11.72 -3.51 52.50
C ARG A 162 11.46 -3.26 53.99
N VAL A 163 10.46 -2.42 54.31
CA VAL A 163 10.12 -2.00 55.68
C VAL A 163 8.91 -2.79 56.20
N GLU A 164 8.14 -3.40 55.31
CA GLU A 164 7.18 -4.49 55.60
C GLU A 164 7.87 -5.85 55.54
#